data_AF-A0A961K695-F1
#
_entry.id   AF-A0A961K695-F1
#
_cell.length_a   1.000
_cell.length_b   1.000
_cell.length_c   1.000
_cell.angle_alpha   90.00
_cell.angle_beta   90.00
_cell.angle_gamma   90.00
#
_symmetry.space_group_name_H-M   'P 1'
#
loop_
_entity.id
_entity.type
_entity.pdbx_description
1 polymer ?
#
loop_
_entity_poly.entity_id
_entity_poly.type
_entity_poly.pdbx_seq_one_letter_code
_entity_poly.pdbx_strand_id
1 'polypeptide(L)' 'MWYRNDVFEEHGWTAPTTADELIAFGETARAAGMDPIAMGTKNLWPAAGWFDHMNLRINGLEFHQDLMAGKV' A
#
# COMPACT_ATOMS: atom_id res chain seq x y z
N MET A 1 7.21 2.31 -1.94
CA MET A 1 6.12 2.17 -2.93
C MET A 1 6.70 2.46 -4.29
N TRP A 2 6.45 1.61 -5.29
CA TRP A 2 6.88 1.86 -6.66
C TRP A 2 5.75 2.53 -7.42
N TYR A 3 6.09 3.48 -8.30
CA TYR A 3 5.14 4.15 -9.19
C TYR A 3 5.84 4.50 -10.51
N ARG A 4 5.04 4.82 -11.52
CA ARG A 4 5.50 5.26 -12.85
C ARG A 4 5.68 6.77 -12.87
N ASN A 5 6.92 7.25 -12.99
CA ASN A 5 7.23 8.68 -12.98
C ASN A 5 6.52 9.44 -14.10
N ASP A 6 6.50 8.87 -15.31
CA ASP A 6 5.85 9.46 -16.48
C ASP A 6 4.35 9.69 -16.28
N VAL A 7 3.65 8.71 -15.70
CA VAL A 7 2.21 8.83 -15.37
C VAL A 7 1.96 9.87 -14.29
N PHE A 8 2.82 9.92 -13.28
CA PHE A 8 2.70 10.90 -12.20
C PHE A 8 2.94 12.33 -12.71
N GLU A 9 3.91 12.53 -13.60
CA GLU A 9 4.16 13.82 -14.25
C GLU A 9 3.00 14.26 -15.15
N GLU A 10 2.43 13.35 -15.96
CA GLU A 10 1.29 13.64 -16.84
C GLU A 10 0.06 14.11 -16.05
N HIS A 11 -0.21 13.50 -14.91
CA HIS A 11 -1.36 13.85 -14.06
C HIS A 11 -1.05 14.88 -12.96
N GLY A 12 0.20 15.34 -12.84
CA GLY A 12 0.63 16.27 -11.80
C GLY A 12 0.53 15.68 -10.38
N TRP A 13 0.71 14.37 -10.24
CA TRP A 13 0.61 13.66 -8.96
C TRP A 13 1.93 13.63 -8.21
N THR A 14 1.84 13.63 -6.88
CA THR A 14 2.98 13.45 -5.97
C THR A 14 2.87 12.11 -5.25
N ALA A 15 4.02 11.52 -4.93
CA ALA A 15 4.04 10.27 -4.19
C ALA A 15 3.47 10.49 -2.76
N PRO A 16 2.45 9.72 -2.35
CA PRO A 16 1.85 9.87 -1.03
C PRO A 16 2.83 9.44 0.05
N THR A 17 2.86 10.21 1.14
CA THR A 17 3.71 10.00 2.31
C THR A 17 2.93 9.51 3.53
N THR A 18 1.62 9.77 3.56
CA THR A 18 0.71 9.33 4.62
C THR A 18 -0.32 8.32 4.10
N ALA A 19 -0.96 7.59 5.02
CA ALA A 19 -2.03 6.66 4.66
C ALA A 19 -3.24 7.39 4.05
N ASP A 20 -3.59 8.55 4.58
CA ASP A 20 -4.70 9.37 4.07
C ASP A 20 -4.41 9.90 2.66
N GLU A 21 -3.17 10.34 2.41
CA GLU A 21 -2.71 10.72 1.06
C GLU A 21 -2.78 9.55 0.08
N LEU A 22 -2.42 8.33 0.52
CA LEU A 22 -2.51 7.13 -0.32
C LEU A 22 -3.96 6.77 -0.68
N ILE A 23 -4.90 6.95 0.26
CA ILE A 23 -6.34 6.73 0.02
C ILE A 23 -6.88 7.77 -0.97
N ALA A 24 -6.57 9.06 -0.74
CA ALA A 24 -6.98 10.15 -1.62
C ALA A 24 -6.40 10.02 -3.04
N PHE A 25 -5.13 9.62 -3.15
CA PHE A 25 -4.52 9.26 -4.43
C PHE A 25 -5.29 8.11 -5.10
N GLY A 26 -5.69 7.09 -4.34
CA GLY A 26 -6.45 5.95 -4.84
C GLY A 26 -7.81 6.32 -5.44
N GLU A 27 -8.50 7.30 -4.85
CA GLU A 27 -9.73 7.87 -5.40
C GLU A 27 -9.48 8.66 -6.69
N THR A 28 -8.42 9.47 -6.70
CA THR A 28 -8.03 10.30 -7.85
C THR A 28 -7.65 9.44 -9.06
N ALA A 29 -6.86 8.38 -8.84
CA ALA A 29 -6.47 7.45 -9.90
C ALA A 29 -7.67 6.67 -10.46
N ARG A 30 -8.61 6.25 -9.59
CA ARG A 30 -9.87 5.63 -10.04
C ARG A 30 -10.74 6.58 -10.87
N ALA A 31 -10.83 7.85 -10.48
CA ALA A 31 -11.54 8.86 -11.26
C ALA A 31 -10.91 9.09 -12.64
N ALA A 32 -9.59 8.91 -12.75
CA ALA A 32 -8.86 8.91 -14.02
C ALA A 32 -8.96 7.58 -14.81
N GLY A 33 -9.75 6.62 -14.34
CA GLY A 33 -9.95 5.32 -14.99
C GLY A 33 -8.79 4.34 -14.84
N MET A 34 -7.89 4.56 -13.86
CA MET A 34 -6.73 3.71 -13.61
C MET A 34 -6.87 2.94 -12.30
N ASP A 35 -6.30 1.73 -12.29
CA ASP A 35 -6.13 0.97 -11.05
C ASP A 35 -4.99 1.57 -10.23
N PRO A 36 -5.25 2.06 -8.99
CA PRO A 36 -4.24 2.78 -8.22
C PRO A 36 -3.09 1.90 -7.72
N ILE A 37 -3.35 0.61 -7.51
CA ILE A 37 -2.38 -0.36 -7.00
C ILE A 37 -2.54 -1.65 -7.79
N ALA A 38 -1.53 -2.00 -8.58
CA ALA A 38 -1.44 -3.31 -9.19
C ALA A 38 -1.00 -4.34 -8.12
N MET A 39 -1.79 -5.41 -7.94
CA MET A 39 -1.45 -6.50 -7.01
C MET A 39 -1.70 -7.85 -7.65
N GLY A 40 -0.65 -8.67 -7.74
CA GLY A 40 -0.75 -10.06 -8.19
C GLY A 40 -0.85 -11.03 -7.01
N THR A 41 -2.05 -11.54 -6.72
CA THR A 41 -2.32 -12.40 -5.55
C THR A 41 -2.32 -13.90 -5.86
N LYS A 42 -2.00 -14.31 -7.10
CA LYS A 42 -1.92 -15.73 -7.50
C LYS A 42 -0.95 -16.52 -6.60
N ASN A 43 0.20 -15.94 -6.33
CA ASN A 43 1.05 -16.37 -5.23
C ASN A 43 0.63 -15.54 -4.02
N LEU A 44 0.44 -16.15 -2.85
CA LEU A 44 -0.15 -15.45 -1.70
C LEU A 44 0.84 -14.53 -0.96
N TRP A 45 2.14 -14.72 -1.15
CA TRP A 45 3.18 -13.97 -0.45
C TRP A 45 3.17 -12.44 -0.69
N PRO A 46 2.79 -11.88 -1.87
CA PRO A 46 2.69 -10.44 -2.04
C PRO A 46 1.58 -9.82 -1.19
N ALA A 47 0.49 -10.56 -0.95
CA ALA A 47 -0.57 -10.12 -0.04
C ALA A 47 -0.08 -10.16 1.42
N ALA A 48 0.71 -11.17 1.80
CA ALA A 48 1.34 -11.23 3.12
C ALA A 48 2.28 -10.03 3.38
N GLY A 49 3.10 -9.64 2.40
CA GLY A 49 3.96 -8.45 2.54
C GLY A 49 3.17 -7.15 2.73
N TRP A 50 1.99 -7.02 2.11
CA TRP A 50 1.08 -5.90 2.35
C TRP A 50 0.52 -5.91 3.78
N PHE A 51 0.10 -7.08 4.25
CA PHE A 51 -0.35 -7.25 5.63
C PHE A 51 0.74 -6.87 6.64
N ASP A 52 1.97 -7.35 6.45
CA ASP A 52 3.09 -7.05 7.34
C ASP A 52 3.35 -5.53 7.40
N HIS A 53 3.35 -4.86 6.25
CA HIS A 53 3.57 -3.41 6.24
C HIS A 53 2.46 -2.64 6.98
N MET A 54 1.19 -3.01 6.78
CA MET A 54 0.08 -2.38 7.51
C MET A 54 0.18 -2.65 9.01
N ASN A 55 0.44 -3.89 9.41
CA ASN A 55 0.52 -4.26 10.81
C ASN A 55 1.67 -3.54 11.53
N LEU A 56 2.83 -3.42 10.88
CA LEU A 56 3.97 -2.68 11.41
C LEU A 56 3.68 -1.18 11.57
N ARG A 57 2.89 -0.58 10.67
CA ARG A 57 2.55 0.85 10.71
C ARG A 57 1.42 1.19 11.68
N ILE A 58 0.48 0.27 11.90
CA ILE A 58 -0.68 0.48 12.76
C ILE A 58 -0.38 0.04 14.20
N ASN A 59 0.22 -1.14 14.37
CA ASN A 59 0.39 -1.78 15.68
C ASN A 59 1.84 -1.83 16.16
N GLY A 60 2.81 -1.56 15.29
CA GLY A 60 4.23 -1.58 15.63
C GLY A 60 4.89 -2.96 15.57
N LEU A 61 6.21 -2.98 15.78
CA LEU A 61 7.04 -4.18 15.61
C LEU A 61 6.73 -5.27 16.65
N GLU A 62 6.58 -4.89 17.92
CA GLU A 62 6.34 -5.83 19.03
C GLU A 62 5.06 -6.64 18.80
N PHE A 63 3.96 -5.95 18.52
CA PHE A 63 2.68 -6.59 18.20
C PHE A 63 2.79 -7.51 16.98
N HIS A 64 3.49 -7.08 15.93
CA HIS A 64 3.69 -7.91 14.75
C HIS A 64 4.46 -9.20 15.07
N GLN A 65 5.51 -9.15 15.88
CA GLN A 65 6.26 -10.33 16.29
C GLN A 65 5.42 -11.29 17.13
N ASP A 66 4.63 -10.78 18.07
CA ASP A 66 3.78 -11.62 18.92
C ASP A 66 2.64 -12.26 18.12
N LEU A 67 2.06 -11.54 17.15
CA LEU A 67 1.08 -12.11 16.23
C LEU A 67 1.70 -13.21 15.36
N MET A 68 2.90 -12.99 14.80
CA MET A 68 3.61 -14.02 14.02
C MET A 68 4.02 -15.23 14.86
N ALA A 69 4.21 -15.05 16.16
CA ALA A 69 4.47 -16.13 17.11
C ALA A 69 3.19 -16.84 17.62
N GLY A 70 2.00 -16.39 17.19
CA GLY A 70 0.71 -16.97 17.59
C GLY A 70 0.35 -16.70 19.06
N LYS A 71 0.86 -15.61 19.64
CA LYS A 71 0.58 -15.22 21.04
C LYS A 71 -0.60 -14.26 21.17
N VAL A 72 -1.21 -13.87 20.06
CA VAL A 72 -2.39 -13.00 19.94
C VAL A 72 -3.38 -13.63 18.99
#